data_AF-A0A183E403-F1
#
_entry.id   AF-A0A183E403-F1
#
_cell.length_a   1.000
_cell.length_b   1.000
_cell.length_c   1.000
_cell.angle_alpha   90.00
_cell.angle_beta   90.00
_cell.angle_gamma   90.00
#
_symmetry.space_group_name_H-M   'P 1'
#
loop_
_entity.id
_entity.type
_entity.pdbx_description
1 polymer ?
#
loop_
_entity_poly.entity_id
_entity_poly.type
_entity_poly.pdbx_seq_one_letter_code
_entity_poly.pdbx_strand_id
1 'polypeptide(L)'
;MNLFNMNVTQKCLIAECWIPTADVPHIRDSLDTTSMGVGDSVAPSFLYEVGCSQIPPTYFRLNKFTHSFQMIVDSYGIATYREINPAPWTIITFPFLFAVMFGDAGHGLIMFLAALALILVENRIKPDDEVAIVKL
;
A
#
# COMPACT_ATOMS: atom_id res chain seq x y z
N MET A 1 12.95 11.03 11.59
CA MET A 1 14.35 10.55 11.60
C MET A 1 14.72 9.62 12.78
N ASN A 2 13.80 9.23 13.68
CA ASN A 2 14.14 8.42 14.87
C ASN A 2 14.53 6.95 14.58
N LEU A 3 14.15 6.41 13.42
CA LEU A 3 14.46 5.01 13.02
C LEU A 3 15.77 4.87 12.23
N PHE A 4 16.47 5.97 11.95
CA PHE A 4 17.74 5.94 11.22
C PHE A 4 18.90 5.70 12.19
N ASN A 5 19.83 4.85 11.80
CA ASN A 5 21.07 4.67 12.54
C ASN A 5 22.06 5.78 12.13
N MET A 6 22.62 6.48 13.12
CA MET A 6 23.55 7.58 12.88
C MET A 6 24.99 7.07 12.95
N ASN A 7 25.70 7.13 11.82
CA ASN A 7 27.13 6.92 11.80
C ASN A 7 27.84 8.24 12.18
N VAL A 8 28.26 8.32 13.45
CA VAL A 8 28.89 9.53 14.04
C VAL A 8 30.21 9.89 13.35
N THR A 9 30.93 8.91 12.80
CA THR A 9 32.25 9.10 12.18
C THR A 9 32.15 9.76 10.80
N GLN A 10 31.14 9.41 10.02
CA GLN A 10 30.94 9.94 8.66
C GLN A 10 29.83 10.99 8.55
N LYS A 11 29.19 11.37 9.67
CA LYS A 11 27.99 12.24 9.69
C LYS A 11 26.93 11.76 8.69
N CYS A 12 26.75 10.45 8.57
CA CYS A 12 25.86 9.80 7.61
C CYS A 12 24.71 9.09 8.35
N LEU A 13 23.51 9.10 7.75
CA LEU A 13 22.35 8.37 8.25
C LEU A 13 22.17 7.09 7.42
N ILE A 14 22.04 5.96 8.10
CA ILE A 14 21.83 4.65 7.49
C ILE A 14 20.42 4.18 7.87
N ALA A 15 19.66 3.72 6.88
CA ALA A 15 18.39 3.04 7.11
C ALA A 15 18.33 1.77 6.28
N GLU A 16 17.71 0.76 6.88
CA GLU A 16 17.33 -0.48 6.22
C GLU A 16 15.82 -0.46 6.02
N CYS A 17 15.35 -0.74 4.80
CA CYS A 17 13.94 -0.77 4.49
C CYS A 17 13.63 -1.85 3.45
N TRP A 18 12.38 -2.32 3.47
CA TRP A 18 11.87 -3.26 2.49
C TRP A 18 11.31 -2.49 1.29
N ILE A 19 11.80 -2.84 0.10
CA ILE A 19 11.41 -2.19 -1.15
C ILE A 19 10.96 -3.27 -2.15
N PRO A 20 9.82 -3.10 -2.84
CA PRO A 20 9.47 -3.96 -3.96
C PRO A 20 10.53 -3.85 -5.06
N THR A 21 11.05 -4.99 -5.54
CA THR A 21 12.11 -5.02 -6.57
C THR A 21 11.76 -4.21 -7.83
N ALA A 22 10.48 -4.14 -8.18
CA ALA A 22 9.99 -3.37 -9.32
C ALA A 22 10.12 -1.84 -9.17
N ASP A 23 10.17 -1.32 -7.93
CA ASP A 23 10.17 0.12 -7.64
C ASP A 23 11.57 0.67 -7.29
N VAL A 24 12.57 -0.22 -7.20
CA VAL A 24 13.99 0.13 -7.02
C VAL A 24 14.51 1.18 -8.03
N PRO A 25 14.27 1.07 -9.36
CA PRO A 25 14.77 2.07 -10.30
C PRO A 25 14.17 3.46 -10.05
N HIS A 26 12.88 3.54 -9.76
CA HIS A 26 12.19 4.80 -9.49
C HIS A 26 12.76 5.53 -8.25
N ILE A 27 13.09 4.77 -7.21
CA ILE A 27 13.71 5.33 -5.99
C ILE A 27 15.12 5.83 -6.29
N ARG A 28 15.92 5.09 -7.09
CA ARG A 28 17.25 5.55 -7.52
C ARG A 28 17.18 6.88 -8.28
N ASP A 29 16.30 6.98 -9.26
CA ASP A 29 16.15 8.20 -10.06
C ASP A 29 15.73 9.40 -9.18
N SER A 30 14.88 9.16 -8.19
CA SER A 30 14.45 10.19 -7.23
C SER A 30 15.59 10.64 -6.31
N LEU A 31 16.45 9.72 -5.88
CA LEU A 31 17.64 10.01 -5.07
C LEU A 31 18.67 10.80 -5.88
N ASP A 32 18.94 10.39 -7.12
CA ASP A 32 19.88 11.08 -8.02
C ASP A 32 19.40 12.50 -8.32
N THR A 33 18.12 12.68 -8.62
CA THR A 33 17.53 14.01 -8.87
C THR A 33 17.65 14.92 -7.64
N THR A 34 17.42 14.36 -6.44
CA THR A 34 17.56 15.11 -5.19
C THR A 34 19.01 15.47 -4.90
N SER A 35 19.94 14.54 -5.14
CA SER A 35 21.37 14.77 -4.96
C SER A 35 21.92 15.81 -5.93
N MET A 36 21.32 15.99 -7.11
CA MET A 36 21.68 17.05 -8.04
C MET A 36 21.14 18.42 -7.62
N GLY A 37 19.97 18.46 -6.98
CA GLY A 37 19.33 19.70 -6.51
C GLY A 37 19.95 20.28 -5.22
N VAL A 38 20.50 19.41 -4.37
CA VAL A 38 21.25 19.79 -3.18
C VAL A 38 22.73 19.82 -3.57
N GLY A 39 23.30 20.98 -3.90
CA GLY A 39 24.67 21.10 -4.43
C GLY A 39 25.78 20.45 -3.58
N ASP A 40 27.04 20.57 -4.01
CA ASP A 40 28.28 19.89 -3.52
C ASP A 40 28.53 19.78 -2.00
N SER A 41 27.71 20.39 -1.15
CA SER A 41 27.82 20.37 0.30
C SER A 41 27.23 19.12 0.98
N VAL A 42 26.54 18.23 0.26
CA VAL A 42 25.96 17.00 0.81
C VAL A 42 26.41 15.78 -0.01
N ALA A 43 26.90 14.74 0.66
CA ALA A 43 27.29 13.49 0.02
C ALA A 43 26.08 12.83 -0.68
N PRO A 44 26.25 12.23 -1.86
CA PRO A 44 25.16 11.62 -2.60
C PRO A 44 24.53 10.47 -1.80
N SER A 45 23.21 10.41 -1.79
CA SER A 45 22.47 9.29 -1.23
C SER A 45 22.59 8.08 -2.17
N PHE A 46 22.87 6.91 -1.62
CA PHE A 46 23.04 5.69 -2.40
C PHE A 46 22.20 4.54 -1.82
N LEU A 47 21.79 3.64 -2.70
CA LEU A 47 21.00 2.46 -2.36
C LEU A 47 21.83 1.19 -2.61
N TYR A 48 21.97 0.37 -1.57
CA TYR A 48 22.70 -0.90 -1.60
C TYR A 48 21.76 -2.05 -1.23
N GLU A 49 21.77 -3.11 -2.03
CA GLU A 49 20.99 -4.31 -1.76
C GLU A 49 21.73 -5.20 -0.75
N VAL A 50 21.10 -5.45 0.39
CA VAL A 50 21.66 -6.27 1.47
C VAL A 50 21.03 -7.66 1.40
N GLY A 51 21.86 -8.71 1.38
CA GLY A 51 21.37 -10.08 1.53
C GLY A 51 20.88 -10.32 2.95
N CYS A 52 19.62 -10.72 3.11
CA CYS A 52 19.01 -10.97 4.42
C CYS A 52 18.34 -12.36 4.47
N SER A 53 18.41 -13.02 5.62
CA SER A 53 17.72 -14.30 5.89
C SER A 53 16.32 -14.12 6.48
N GLN A 54 15.90 -12.88 6.75
CA GLN A 54 14.58 -12.58 7.32
C GLN A 54 13.49 -12.70 6.26
N ILE A 55 12.29 -13.06 6.69
CA ILE A 55 11.13 -13.17 5.81
C ILE A 55 10.67 -11.74 5.43
N PRO A 56 10.68 -11.39 4.13
CA PRO A 56 10.22 -10.07 3.70
C PRO A 56 8.72 -9.90 3.91
N PRO A 57 8.23 -8.66 4.07
CA PRO A 57 6.81 -8.38 4.18
C PRO A 57 6.07 -8.68 2.87
N THR A 58 4.80 -9.08 2.99
CA THR A 58 3.91 -9.27 1.84
C THR A 58 3.33 -7.93 1.41
N TYR A 59 3.41 -7.63 0.11
CA TYR A 59 2.86 -6.41 -0.48
C TYR A 59 2.00 -6.74 -1.69
N PHE A 60 0.77 -6.22 -1.71
CA PHE A 60 -0.16 -6.35 -2.83
C PHE A 60 -0.36 -5.00 -3.52
N ARG A 61 -0.25 -4.97 -4.85
CA ARG A 61 -0.60 -3.80 -5.66
C ARG A 61 -2.12 -3.77 -5.82
N LEU A 62 -2.77 -2.79 -5.17
CA LEU A 62 -4.22 -2.69 -5.12
C LEU A 62 -4.71 -1.44 -5.85
N ASN A 63 -5.86 -1.59 -6.50
CA ASN A 63 -6.64 -0.47 -7.00
C ASN A 63 -7.67 -0.05 -5.96
N LYS A 64 -8.25 1.15 -6.11
CA LYS A 64 -9.34 1.65 -5.26
C LYS A 64 -10.47 0.64 -5.03
N PHE A 65 -10.81 -0.14 -6.05
CA PHE A 65 -11.85 -1.18 -5.96
C PHE A 65 -11.37 -2.42 -5.20
N THR A 66 -10.20 -2.96 -5.57
CA THR A 66 -9.70 -4.22 -4.98
C THR A 66 -9.21 -4.02 -3.54
N HIS A 67 -8.90 -2.79 -3.14
CA HIS A 67 -8.50 -2.45 -1.78
C HIS A 67 -9.53 -2.90 -0.75
N SER A 68 -10.82 -2.62 -0.96
CA SER A 68 -11.87 -2.99 -0.01
C SER A 68 -11.96 -4.51 0.19
N PHE A 69 -11.82 -5.29 -0.88
CA PHE A 69 -11.83 -6.76 -0.79
C PHE A 69 -10.56 -7.31 -0.16
N GLN A 70 -9.41 -6.69 -0.43
CA GLN A 70 -8.16 -7.06 0.24
C GLN A 70 -8.26 -6.82 1.74
N MET A 71 -8.83 -5.69 2.17
CA MET A 71 -9.03 -5.39 3.60
C MET A 71 -9.91 -6.44 4.29
N ILE A 72 -10.92 -6.98 3.60
CA ILE A 72 -11.76 -8.06 4.11
C ILE A 72 -10.91 -9.33 4.32
N VAL A 73 -10.08 -9.69 3.35
CA VAL A 73 -9.16 -10.85 3.45
C VAL A 73 -8.13 -10.65 4.57
N ASP A 74 -7.48 -9.48 4.60
CA ASP A 74 -6.42 -9.14 5.55
C ASP A 74 -6.95 -9.08 6.99
N SER A 75 -8.25 -8.78 7.17
CA SER A 75 -8.90 -8.83 8.49
C SER A 75 -8.91 -10.23 9.11
N TYR A 76 -8.87 -11.27 8.28
CA TYR A 76 -8.77 -12.66 8.73
C TYR A 76 -7.32 -13.07 9.01
N GLY A 77 -6.38 -12.50 8.26
CA GLY A 77 -4.95 -12.71 8.44
C GLY A 77 -4.17 -12.23 7.23
N ILE A 78 -2.95 -11.77 7.47
CA ILE A 78 -2.03 -11.34 6.41
C ILE A 78 -1.40 -12.59 5.78
N ALA A 79 -1.45 -12.69 4.45
CA ALA A 79 -0.86 -13.80 3.72
C ALA A 79 0.67 -13.86 3.88
N THR A 80 1.23 -15.06 3.90
CA THR A 80 2.68 -15.26 3.99
C THR A 80 3.39 -14.86 2.69
N TYR A 81 4.70 -14.61 2.78
CA TYR A 81 5.47 -14.14 1.63
C TYR A 81 5.39 -15.14 0.47
N ARG A 82 4.98 -14.64 -0.71
CA ARG A 82 4.75 -15.41 -1.95
C ARG A 82 3.63 -16.45 -1.88
N GLU A 83 2.72 -16.31 -0.92
CA GLU A 83 1.47 -17.06 -0.90
C GLU A 83 0.49 -16.54 -1.96
N ILE A 84 -0.43 -17.41 -2.37
CA ILE A 84 -1.50 -17.07 -3.30
C ILE A 84 -2.51 -16.16 -2.59
N ASN A 85 -2.76 -14.98 -3.12
CA ASN A 85 -3.71 -14.02 -2.55
C ASN A 85 -5.16 -14.44 -2.84
N PRO A 86 -6.01 -14.76 -1.83
CA PRO A 86 -7.40 -15.17 -2.05
C PRO A 86 -8.34 -14.02 -2.46
N ALA A 87 -7.92 -12.76 -2.36
CA ALA A 87 -8.76 -11.58 -2.63
C ALA A 87 -9.40 -11.55 -4.02
N PRO A 88 -8.72 -11.88 -5.13
CA PRO A 88 -9.33 -11.88 -6.47
C PRO A 88 -10.52 -12.84 -6.59
N TRP A 89 -10.47 -14.00 -5.93
CA TRP A 89 -11.60 -14.93 -5.89
C TRP A 89 -12.73 -14.44 -4.98
N THR A 90 -12.36 -13.77 -3.89
CA THR A 90 -13.31 -13.20 -2.92
C THR A 90 -14.17 -12.11 -3.57
N ILE A 91 -13.66 -11.35 -4.54
CA ILE A 91 -14.41 -10.32 -5.28
C ILE A 91 -15.71 -10.87 -5.90
N ILE A 92 -15.70 -12.11 -6.40
CA ILE A 92 -16.86 -12.71 -7.07
C ILE A 92 -17.64 -13.58 -6.09
N THR A 93 -16.93 -14.44 -5.35
CA THR A 93 -17.57 -15.45 -4.51
C THR A 93 -18.28 -14.86 -3.30
N PHE A 94 -17.74 -13.78 -2.70
CA PHE A 94 -18.33 -13.17 -1.51
C PHE A 94 -19.70 -12.52 -1.81
N PRO A 95 -19.83 -11.60 -2.81
CA PRO A 95 -21.14 -11.05 -3.14
C PRO A 95 -22.14 -12.10 -3.66
N PHE A 96 -21.65 -13.13 -4.36
CA PHE A 96 -22.51 -14.23 -4.84
C PHE A 96 -23.13 -15.01 -3.68
N LEU A 97 -22.31 -15.45 -2.72
CA LEU A 97 -22.80 -16.16 -1.54
C LEU A 97 -23.72 -15.27 -0.69
N PHE A 98 -23.38 -13.99 -0.55
CA PHE A 98 -24.26 -13.02 0.10
C PHE A 98 -25.62 -12.92 -0.60
N ALA A 99 -25.66 -12.86 -1.94
CA ALA A 99 -26.89 -12.78 -2.71
C ALA A 99 -27.78 -14.03 -2.55
N VAL A 100 -27.18 -15.23 -2.53
CA VAL A 100 -27.91 -16.49 -2.29
C VAL A 100 -28.55 -16.52 -0.89
N MET A 101 -27.83 -16.03 0.12
CA MET A 101 -28.34 -15.99 1.51
C MET A 101 -29.38 -14.88 1.73
N PHE A 102 -29.23 -13.74 1.07
CA PHE A 102 -30.09 -12.57 1.24
C PHE A 102 -31.37 -12.62 0.40
N GLY A 103 -31.37 -13.34 -0.73
CA GLY A 103 -32.52 -13.95 -1.42
C GLY A 103 -33.71 -13.07 -1.87
N ASP A 104 -33.71 -11.78 -1.54
CA ASP A 104 -34.86 -10.88 -1.71
C ASP A 104 -34.53 -9.74 -2.68
N ALA A 105 -35.32 -9.66 -3.76
CA ALA A 105 -35.15 -8.66 -4.80
C ALA A 105 -35.47 -7.22 -4.34
N GLY A 106 -36.43 -7.04 -3.44
CA GLY A 106 -36.82 -5.73 -2.90
C GLY A 106 -35.74 -5.18 -1.98
N HIS A 107 -35.27 -5.99 -1.02
CA HIS A 107 -34.16 -5.60 -0.15
C HIS A 107 -32.86 -5.41 -0.94
N GLY A 108 -32.60 -6.25 -1.95
CA GLY A 108 -31.46 -6.10 -2.86
C GLY A 108 -31.47 -4.76 -3.61
N LEU A 109 -32.64 -4.31 -4.08
CA LEU A 109 -32.78 -3.01 -4.74
C LEU A 109 -32.51 -1.83 -3.79
N ILE A 110 -32.99 -1.90 -2.54
CA ILE A 110 -32.71 -0.87 -1.53
C ILE A 110 -31.20 -0.81 -1.22
N MET A 111 -30.56 -1.97 -1.03
CA MET A 111 -29.11 -2.07 -0.81
C MET A 111 -28.31 -1.49 -1.98
N PHE A 112 -28.74 -1.77 -3.22
CA PHE A 112 -28.12 -1.22 -4.42
C PHE A 112 -28.23 0.31 -4.48
N LEU A 113 -29.42 0.87 -4.23
CA LEU A 113 -29.62 2.32 -4.21
C LEU A 113 -28.81 3.02 -3.12
N ALA A 114 -28.73 2.42 -1.93
CA ALA A 114 -27.89 2.93 -0.84
C ALA A 114 -26.40 2.92 -1.20
N ALA A 115 -25.90 1.82 -1.77
CA ALA A 115 -24.51 1.73 -2.24
C ALA A 115 -24.21 2.74 -3.36
N LEU A 116 -25.13 2.89 -4.31
CA LEU A 116 -25.00 3.87 -5.40
C LEU A 116 -24.93 5.30 -4.85
N ALA A 117 -25.79 5.66 -3.89
CA ALA A 117 -25.77 6.97 -3.26
C ALA A 117 -24.42 7.27 -2.60
N LEU A 118 -23.82 6.29 -1.89
CA LEU A 118 -22.50 6.45 -1.27
C LEU A 118 -21.39 6.65 -2.29
N ILE A 119 -21.43 5.93 -3.42
CA ILE A 119 -20.45 6.10 -4.51
C ILE A 119 -20.55 7.49 -5.14
N LEU A 120 -21.76 8.03 -5.31
CA LEU A 120 -21.95 9.38 -5.87
C LEU A 120 -21.47 10.48 -4.92
N VAL A 121 -21.61 10.29 -3.60
CA VAL A 121 -21.21 11.26 -2.57
C VAL A 121 -19.74 11.08 -2.16
N GLU A 122 -19.03 10.08 -2.70
CA GLU A 122 -17.66 9.72 -2.32
C GLU A 122 -16.70 10.92 -2.28
N ASN A 123 -16.73 11.78 -3.31
CA ASN A 123 -15.84 12.95 -3.40
C ASN A 123 -16.10 14.01 -2.32
N ARG A 124 -17.25 13.98 -1.65
CA ARG A 124 -17.57 14.86 -0.51
C ARG A 124 -17.18 14.24 0.83
N ILE A 125 -17.03 12.92 0.89
CA ILE A 125 -16.78 12.16 2.12
C ILE A 125 -15.29 11.88 2.33
N LYS A 126 -14.49 11.83 1.26
CA LYS A 126 -13.05 11.60 1.35
C LYS A 126 -12.42 12.55 2.38
N PRO A 127 -11.89 12.02 3.50
CA PRO A 127 -10.97 12.79 4.31
C PRO A 127 -9.69 13.04 3.51
N ASP A 128 -9.07 14.22 3.68
CA ASP A 128 -7.83 14.62 3.01
C ASP A 128 -6.62 13.83 3.55
N ASP A 129 -6.60 12.51 3.35
CA ASP A 129 -5.54 11.62 3.85
C ASP A 129 -4.24 11.66 3.02
N GLU A 130 -4.23 12.38 1.88
CA GLU A 130 -3.00 12.62 1.12
C GLU A 130 -1.98 13.52 1.83
N VAL A 131 -2.39 14.27 2.87
CA VAL A 131 -1.48 15.17 3.62
C VAL A 131 -0.68 14.42 4.71
N ALA A 132 -1.11 13.22 5.12
CA ALA A 132 -0.49 12.51 6.24
C ALA A 132 0.72 11.64 5.84
N ILE A 133 0.80 11.16 4.59
CA ILE A 133 1.86 10.23 4.15
C ILE A 133 3.07 10.97 3.54
N VAL A 134 2.91 12.24 3.13
CA VAL A 134 3.97 13.03 2.47
C VAL A 134 4.79 13.90 3.46
N LYS A 135 4.40 13.98 4.74
CA LYS A 135 5.21 14.64 5.78
C LYS A 135 6.09 13.64 6.53
N LEU A 136 7.10 13.11 5.85
CA LEU A 136 8.27 12.49 6.49
C LEU A 136 9.53 13.26 6.13
#